data_AF-A0A4D4L5U2-F1
#
_entry.id   AF-A0A4D4L5U2-F1
#
_cell.length_a   1.000
_cell.length_b   1.000
_cell.length_c   1.000
_cell.angle_alpha   90.00
_cell.angle_beta   90.00
_cell.angle_gamma   90.00
#
_symmetry.space_group_name_H-M   'P 1'
#
loop_
_entity.id
_entity.type
_entity.pdbx_description
1 polymer ?
#
loop_
_entity_poly.entity_id
_entity_poly.type
_entity_poly.pdbx_seq_one_letter_code
_entity_poly.pdbx_strand_id
1 'polypeptide(L)' 'MPLLDLCYEEDVRAETDMNVVCTGDGRFVEVQGTAEGEPFAREELNGLLDLAVAGCDALSVIQRAALAEEN' A
#
# COMPACT_ATOMS: atom_id res chain seq x y z
N MET A 1 1.32 14.00 5.55
CA MET A 1 1.81 13.65 4.20
C MET A 1 1.83 12.14 4.15
N PRO A 2 1.19 11.50 3.17
CA PRO A 2 1.08 10.05 3.11
C PRO A 2 2.45 9.41 2.84
N LEU A 3 2.70 8.26 3.45
CA LEU A 3 3.94 7.50 3.38
C LEU A 3 3.63 6.07 2.92
N LEU A 4 4.54 5.46 2.17
CA LEU A 4 4.43 4.11 1.64
C LEU A 4 5.45 3.21 2.33
N ASP A 5 5.05 1.97 2.63
CA ASP A 5 5.90 0.93 3.23
C ASP A 5 6.52 1.37 4.56
N LEU A 6 5.64 1.67 5.53
CA LEU A 6 6.04 2.16 6.84
C LEU A 6 6.93 1.15 7.56
N CYS A 7 8.07 1.61 8.06
CA CYS A 7 8.83 0.82 9.03
C CYS A 7 8.17 0.88 10.41
N TYR A 8 8.61 0.01 11.33
CA TYR A 8 8.03 -0.09 12.67
C TYR A 8 7.89 1.25 13.41
N GLU A 9 8.91 2.11 13.34
CA GLU A 9 8.90 3.40 14.04
C GLU A 9 7.89 4.40 13.45
N GLU A 10 7.59 4.27 12.16
CA GLU A 10 6.62 5.10 11.46
C GLU A 10 5.20 4.57 11.70
N ASP A 11 5.02 3.26 11.59
CA ASP A 11 3.75 2.55 11.79
C ASP A 11 3.21 2.76 13.20
N VAL A 12 4.05 2.58 14.24
CA VAL A 12 3.64 2.78 15.65
C VAL A 12 3.25 4.23 15.98
N ARG A 13 3.61 5.19 15.13
CA ARG A 13 3.27 6.62 15.29
C ARG A 13 2.15 7.06 14.37
N ALA A 14 1.77 6.25 13.39
CA ALA A 14 0.71 6.59 12.47
C ALA A 14 -0.63 6.57 13.22
N GLU A 15 -1.39 7.66 13.13
CA GLU A 15 -2.76 7.71 13.68
C GLU A 15 -3.77 7.03 12.76
N THR A 16 -3.36 6.79 11.51
CA THR A 16 -4.11 6.11 10.47
C THR A 16 -3.16 5.23 9.66
N ASP A 17 -3.47 3.94 9.57
CA ASP A 17 -2.71 2.96 8.80
C ASP A 17 -3.60 2.27 7.76
N MET A 18 -2.97 1.67 6.75
CA MET A 18 -3.69 0.92 5.73
C MET A 18 -2.84 -0.20 5.15
N ASN A 19 -3.43 -1.39 5.10
CA ASN A 19 -2.94 -2.53 4.35
C ASN A 19 -3.71 -2.64 3.03
N VAL A 20 -3.00 -2.80 1.91
CA VAL A 20 -3.60 -2.92 0.58
C VAL A 20 -3.04 -4.14 -0.14
N VAL A 21 -3.95 -4.97 -0.64
CA VAL A 21 -3.63 -6.11 -1.51
C VAL A 21 -4.24 -5.85 -2.88
N CYS A 22 -3.42 -5.93 -3.92
CA CYS A 22 -3.82 -5.64 -5.29
C CYS A 22 -3.34 -6.73 -6.26
N THR A 23 -4.03 -6.87 -7.39
CA THR A 23 -3.60 -7.71 -8.51
C THR A 23 -2.56 -6.98 -9.37
N GLY A 24 -1.79 -7.73 -10.18
CA GLY A 24 -0.79 -7.14 -11.09
C GLY A 24 -1.36 -6.27 -12.21
N ASP A 25 -2.68 -6.22 -12.39
CA ASP A 25 -3.39 -5.29 -13.29
C ASP A 25 -4.08 -4.13 -12.52
N GLY A 26 -3.73 -3.92 -11.25
CA GLY A 26 -4.13 -2.76 -10.45
C GLY A 26 -5.53 -2.83 -9.82
N ARG A 27 -6.19 -4.00 -9.83
CA ARG A 27 -7.49 -4.19 -9.16
C ARG A 27 -7.28 -4.54 -7.69
N PHE A 28 -8.10 -3.99 -6.81
CA PHE A 28 -8.02 -4.27 -5.38
C PHE A 28 -8.60 -5.65 -5.05
N VAL A 29 -7.83 -6.43 -4.29
CA VAL A 29 -8.27 -7.67 -3.64
C VAL A 29 -8.77 -7.35 -2.25
N GLU A 30 -8.02 -6.52 -1.52
CA GLU A 30 -8.36 -6.09 -0.16
C GLU A 30 -7.84 -4.67 0.09
N VAL A 31 -8.65 -3.89 0.80
CA VAL A 31 -8.25 -2.61 1.38
C VAL A 31 -8.74 -2.62 2.82
N GLN A 32 -7.81 -2.67 3.76
CA GLN A 32 -8.09 -2.56 5.19
C GLN A 32 -7.38 -1.32 5.72
N GLY A 33 -8.15 -0.27 5.98
CA GLY A 33 -7.66 0.94 6.64
C GLY A 33 -8.23 1.06 8.03
N THR A 34 -7.40 1.43 8.99
CA THR A 34 -7.82 1.74 10.36
C THR A 34 -7.47 3.19 10.65
N ALA A 35 -8.44 3.92 11.20
CA ALA A 35 -8.21 5.23 11.77
C ALA A 35 -8.33 5.09 13.29
N GLU A 36 -7.20 5.17 13.99
CA GLU A 36 -7.17 5.15 15.46
C GLU A 36 -7.50 6.54 16.04
N GLY A 37 -7.18 7.60 15.30
CA GLY A 37 -7.50 9.00 15.62
C GLY A 37 -8.71 9.53 14.85
N GLU A 38 -8.44 10.35 13.84
CA GLU A 38 -9.46 10.98 13.00
C GLU A 38 -9.84 10.11 11.79
N PRO A 39 -11.11 10.06 11.38
CA PRO A 39 -11.52 9.34 10.17
C PRO A 39 -10.84 9.88 8.91
N PHE A 40 -10.58 9.00 7.94
CA PHE A 40 -9.99 9.39 6.65
C PHE A 40 -10.85 10.43 5.92
N ALA A 41 -10.21 11.52 5.46
CA ALA A 41 -10.77 12.31 4.37
C ALA A 41 -10.75 11.51 3.06
N ARG A 42 -11.73 11.70 2.19
CA ARG A 42 -11.82 10.93 0.94
C ARG A 42 -10.60 11.16 0.05
N GLU A 43 -10.14 12.40 -0.03
CA GLU A 43 -8.98 12.80 -0.82
C GLU A 43 -7.69 12.16 -0.29
N GLU A 44 -7.56 12.04 1.03
CA GLU A 44 -6.43 11.38 1.68
C GLU A 44 -6.44 9.88 1.43
N LEU A 45 -7.59 9.22 1.60
CA LEU A 45 -7.74 7.80 1.28
C LEU A 45 -7.37 7.51 -0.17
N ASN A 46 -7.84 8.35 -1.12
CA ASN A 46 -7.48 8.19 -2.52
C ASN A 46 -5.95 8.31 -2.72
N GLY A 47 -5.30 9.28 -2.07
CA GLY A 47 -3.84 9.44 -2.15
C GLY A 47 -3.07 8.25 -1.60
N LEU A 48 -3.53 7.65 -0.51
CA LEU A 48 -2.95 6.43 0.04
C LEU A 48 -3.14 5.23 -0.90
N LEU A 49 -4.32 5.10 -1.52
CA LEU A 49 -4.60 4.05 -2.51
C LEU A 49 -3.74 4.20 -3.77
N ASP A 50 -3.54 5.43 -4.25
CA ASP A 50 -2.66 5.71 -5.40
C ASP A 50 -1.20 5.32 -5.09
N LEU A 51 -0.71 5.64 -3.89
CA LEU A 51 0.61 5.22 -3.42
C LEU A 51 0.74 3.70 -3.32
N ALA A 52 -0.26 3.03 -2.76
CA ALA A 52 -0.26 1.59 -2.62
C ALA A 52 -0.24 0.88 -3.98
N VAL A 53 -1.03 1.34 -4.96
CA VAL A 53 -1.04 0.76 -6.32
C VAL A 53 0.31 0.96 -7.00
N ALA A 54 0.94 2.13 -6.87
CA ALA A 54 2.27 2.38 -7.42
C ALA A 54 3.34 1.48 -6.78
N GLY A 55 3.30 1.29 -5.46
CA GLY A 55 4.19 0.38 -4.75
C GLY A 55 4.01 -1.08 -5.17
N CYS A 56 2.75 -1.52 -5.26
CA CYS A 56 2.35 -2.82 -5.79
C CYS A 56 2.96 -3.10 -7.18
N ASP A 57 2.89 -2.13 -8.11
CA ASP A 57 3.42 -2.29 -9.47
C ASP A 57 4.94 -2.49 -9.46
N ALA A 58 5.66 -1.69 -8.65
CA ALA A 58 7.09 -1.86 -8.46
C ALA A 58 7.44 -3.25 -7.89
N LEU A 59 6.72 -3.72 -6.87
CA LEU A 59 6.89 -5.07 -6.32
C LEU A 59 6.59 -6.15 -7.36
N SER A 60 5.56 -5.97 -8.19
CA SER A 60 5.17 -6.91 -9.23
C SER A 60 6.28 -7.08 -10.29
N VAL A 61 6.98 -6.01 -10.65
CA VAL A 61 8.16 -6.07 -11.54
C VAL A 61 9.26 -6.92 -10.91
N ILE A 62 9.59 -6.69 -9.64
CA ILE A 62 10.65 -7.43 -8.92
C ILE A 62 10.28 -8.92 -8.79
N GLN A 63 9.04 -9.22 -8.44
CA GLN A 63 8.54 -10.60 -8.33
C GLN A 63 8.64 -11.35 -9.67
N ARG A 64 8.26 -10.70 -10.78
CA ARG A 64 8.40 -11.31 -12.12
C ARG A 64 9.85 -11.58 -12.48
N ALA A 65 10.76 -10.67 -12.16
CA ALA A 65 12.20 -10.87 -12.41
C ALA A 65 12.73 -12.08 -11.62
N ALA A 66 12.42 -12.17 -10.32
CA ALA A 66 12.85 -13.28 -9.47
C ALA A 66 12.33 -14.64 -9.98
N LEU A 67 11.05 -14.71 -10.39
CA LEU A 67 10.46 -15.95 -10.94
C LEU A 67 11.00 -16.33 -12.33
N ALA A 68 11.54 -15.36 -13.08
CA ALA A 68 12.17 -15.63 -14.36
C ALA A 68 13.59 -16.21 -14.21
N GLU A 69 14.28 -15.95 -13.09
CA GLU A 69 15.60 -16.50 -12.78
C GLU A 69 15.54 -17.97 -12.31
N GLU A 70 14.39 -18.44 -11.84
CA GLU A 70 14.17 -19.82 -11.40
C GLU A 70 13.81 -20.81 -12.53
N ASN A 71 13.70 -20.34 -13.79
CA ASN A 71 13.38 -21.15 -14.98
C ASN A 71 14.55 -21.22 -15.97
#